data_AF-A0AAE3XI18-F1
#
_entry.id   AF-A0AAE3XI18-F1
#
_cell.length_a   1.000
_cell.length_b   1.000
_cell.length_c   1.000
_cell.angle_alpha   90.00
_cell.angle_beta   90.00
_cell.angle_gamma   90.00
#
_symmetry.space_group_name_H-M   'P 1'
#
loop_
_entity.id
_entity.type
_entity.pdbx_description
1 polymer ?
#
loop_
_entity_poly.entity_id
_entity_poly.type
_entity_poly.pdbx_seq_one_letter_code
_entity_poly.pdbx_strand_id
1 'polypeptide(L)'
;MPQSANYPTIRDPRTGRRRRLHRVVAETLLGRPLLASEVVHHRDGDRTNNAPSNLIVLPNQRYHAHIEYHLRCQRRGMPFLFPELLSGVLQEQPGTLFEHLY
;
A
#
# COMPACT_ATOMS: atom_id res chain seq x y z
N MET A 1 -7.80 -9.21 15.98
CA MET A 1 -6.70 -10.05 15.46
C MET A 1 -6.62 -9.83 13.96
N PRO A 2 -5.50 -9.42 13.33
CA PRO A 2 -5.48 -9.43 11.87
C PRO A 2 -5.41 -10.91 11.46
N GLN A 3 -6.45 -11.39 10.79
CA GLN A 3 -6.52 -12.75 10.29
C GLN A 3 -5.29 -13.02 9.42
N SER A 4 -4.66 -14.18 9.62
CA SER A 4 -3.63 -14.73 8.75
C SER A 4 -4.26 -15.18 7.44
N ALA A 5 -4.81 -14.24 6.67
CA ALA A 5 -5.26 -14.48 5.31
C ALA A 5 -4.03 -14.57 4.41
N ASN A 6 -3.92 -15.66 3.67
CA ASN A 6 -2.86 -15.84 2.68
C ASN A 6 -2.99 -14.76 1.60
N TYR A 7 -1.88 -14.11 1.25
CA TYR A 7 -1.87 -13.18 0.11
C TYR A 7 -2.23 -13.93 -1.18
N PRO A 8 -3.13 -13.38 -2.02
CA PRO A 8 -3.33 -13.90 -3.36
C PRO A 8 -2.00 -13.94 -4.13
N THR A 9 -1.79 -15.00 -4.91
CA THR A 9 -0.57 -15.19 -5.70
C THR A 9 -0.90 -15.51 -7.13
N ILE A 10 -0.06 -15.08 -8.06
CA ILE A 10 -0.10 -15.45 -9.47
C ILE A 10 1.14 -16.29 -9.81
N ARG A 11 0.98 -17.29 -10.68
CA ARG A 11 2.12 -18.03 -11.25
C ARG A 11 2.69 -17.21 -12.40
N ASP A 12 3.96 -16.88 -12.33
CA ASP A 12 4.68 -16.24 -13.43
C ASP A 12 4.90 -17.27 -14.54
N PRO A 13 4.37 -17.06 -15.77
CA PRO A 13 4.52 -18.00 -16.87
C PRO A 13 5.95 -18.12 -17.38
N ARG A 14 6.80 -17.10 -17.18
CA ARG A 14 8.19 -17.09 -17.67
C ARG A 14 9.12 -17.89 -16.77
N THR A 15 8.96 -17.74 -15.46
CA THR A 15 9.84 -18.36 -14.47
C THR A 15 9.22 -19.58 -13.79
N GLY A 16 7.91 -19.78 -13.95
CA GLY A 16 7.13 -20.80 -13.24
C GLY A 16 6.92 -20.52 -11.75
N ARG A 17 7.53 -19.47 -11.19
CA ARG A 17 7.50 -19.15 -9.76
C ARG A 17 6.20 -18.45 -9.37
N ARG A 18 5.74 -18.67 -8.13
CA ARG A 18 4.60 -17.93 -7.57
C ARG A 18 5.07 -16.54 -7.12
N ARG A 19 4.34 -15.50 -7.52
CA ARG A 19 4.53 -14.11 -7.12
C ARG A 19 3.30 -13.60 -6.38
N ARG A 20 3.50 -12.71 -5.39
CA ARG A 20 2.38 -12.10 -4.64
C ARG A 20 1.65 -11.10 -5.53
N LEU A 21 0.32 -11.20 -5.61
CA LEU A 21 -0.48 -10.42 -6.56
C LEU A 21 -0.32 -8.91 -6.36
N HIS A 22 -0.45 -8.40 -5.13
CA HIS A 22 -0.27 -6.97 -4.84
C HIS A 22 1.08 -6.42 -5.30
N ARG A 23 2.17 -7.21 -5.25
CA ARG A 23 3.47 -6.77 -5.76
C ARG A 23 3.46 -6.69 -7.27
N VAL A 24 2.85 -7.65 -7.95
CA VAL A 24 2.72 -7.62 -9.41
C VAL A 24 1.91 -6.40 -9.86
N VAL A 25 0.76 -6.14 -9.22
CA VAL A 25 -0.07 -4.97 -9.53
C VAL A 25 0.70 -3.66 -9.30
N ALA A 26 1.42 -3.54 -8.17
CA ALA A 26 2.22 -2.36 -7.86
C ALA A 26 3.37 -2.14 -8.87
N GLU A 27 4.07 -3.19 -9.28
CA GLU A 27 5.11 -3.12 -10.33
C GLU A 27 4.53 -2.67 -11.67
N THR A 28 3.35 -3.19 -12.04
CA THR A 28 2.65 -2.78 -13.26
C THR A 28 2.28 -1.31 -13.21
N LEU A 29 1.75 -0.81 -12.08
CA LEU A 29 1.41 0.60 -11.90
C LEU A 29 2.63 1.52 -12.02
N LEU A 30 3.77 1.10 -11.46
CA LEU A 30 5.02 1.86 -11.49
C LEU A 30 5.74 1.78 -12.85
N GLY A 31 5.38 0.84 -13.72
CA GLY A 31 6.10 0.57 -14.97
C GLY A 31 7.53 0.02 -14.76
N ARG A 32 7.87 -0.41 -13.54
CA ARG A 32 9.19 -0.96 -13.20
C ARG A 32 9.11 -2.02 -12.09
N PRO A 33 10.12 -2.90 -11.95
CA PRO A 33 10.22 -3.78 -10.79
C PRO A 33 10.32 -2.97 -9.49
N LEU A 34 9.75 -3.53 -8.42
CA LEU A 34 9.93 -3.01 -7.07
C LEU A 34 11.37 -3.25 -6.62
N LEU A 35 11.94 -2.26 -5.94
CA LEU A 35 13.22 -2.41 -5.26
C LEU A 35 13.09 -3.40 -4.10
N ALA A 36 14.21 -3.99 -3.71
CA ALA A 36 14.25 -4.92 -2.58
C ALA A 36 13.80 -4.27 -1.26
N SER A 37 14.02 -2.95 -1.11
CA SER A 37 13.58 -2.19 0.05
C SER A 37 12.09 -1.85 0.01
N GLU A 38 11.47 -1.76 -1.16
CA GLU A 38 10.10 -1.27 -1.31
C GLU A 38 9.05 -2.27 -0.80
N VAL A 39 8.08 -1.74 -0.05
CA VAL A 39 7.00 -2.49 0.61
C VAL A 39 5.66 -1.98 0.12
N VAL A 40 4.75 -2.88 -0.26
CA VAL A 40 3.39 -2.52 -0.66
C VAL A 40 2.49 -2.56 0.57
N HIS A 41 1.81 -1.46 0.85
CA HIS A 41 0.82 -1.31 1.91
C HIS A 41 -0.60 -1.26 1.30
N HIS A 42 -1.56 -1.86 2.01
CA HIS A 42 -2.98 -1.83 1.62
C HIS A 42 -3.68 -0.78 2.49
N ARG A 43 -4.30 0.23 1.87
CA ARG A 43 -4.88 1.38 2.59
C ARG A 43 -6.03 0.96 3.51
N ASP A 44 -6.88 0.04 3.03
CA ASP A 44 -8.02 -0.52 3.78
C ASP A 44 -7.63 -1.59 4.82
N GLY A 45 -6.38 -2.06 4.81
CA GLY A 45 -5.90 -3.15 5.65
C GLY A 45 -6.36 -4.55 5.21
N ASP A 46 -7.12 -4.68 4.13
CA ASP A 46 -7.50 -5.95 3.53
C ASP A 46 -6.45 -6.41 2.50
N ARG A 47 -5.74 -7.48 2.84
CA ARG A 47 -4.68 -8.09 2.03
C ARG A 47 -5.17 -8.77 0.75
N THR A 48 -6.49 -8.92 0.60
CA THR A 48 -7.14 -9.55 -0.56
C THR A 48 -7.63 -8.51 -1.57
N ASN A 49 -7.82 -7.26 -1.15
CA ASN A 49 -8.17 -6.15 -2.03
C ASN A 49 -6.92 -5.62 -2.77
N ASN A 50 -6.65 -6.16 -3.95
CA ASN A 50 -5.50 -5.79 -4.77
C ASN A 50 -5.83 -4.70 -5.81
N ALA A 51 -6.90 -3.92 -5.62
CA ALA A 51 -7.23 -2.80 -6.50
C ALA A 51 -6.06 -1.79 -6.54
N PRO A 52 -5.65 -1.27 -7.71
CA PRO A 52 -4.51 -0.35 -7.80
C PRO A 52 -4.61 0.88 -6.89
N SER A 53 -5.81 1.43 -6.68
CA SER A 53 -6.07 2.56 -5.78
C SER A 53 -5.84 2.22 -4.30
N ASN A 54 -6.04 0.94 -3.92
CA ASN A 54 -5.85 0.46 -2.55
C ASN A 54 -4.38 0.16 -2.21
N LEU A 55 -3.48 0.14 -3.20
CA LEU A 55 -2.08 -0.19 -3.00
C LEU A 55 -1.22 1.08 -2.98
N ILE A 56 -0.35 1.18 -1.99
CA ILE A 56 0.68 2.23 -1.93
C ILE A 56 2.06 1.59 -1.74
N VAL A 57 3.04 2.07 -2.50
CA VAL A 57 4.43 1.61 -2.40
C VAL A 57 5.19 2.53 -1.45
N LEU A 58 5.73 1.93 -0.39
CA LEU A 58 6.50 2.61 0.65
C LEU A 58 7.98 2.30 0.49
N PRO A 59 8.88 3.25 0.83
CA PRO A 59 10.31 3.13 0.52
C PRO A 59 11.01 2.00 1.29
N ASN A 60 10.53 1.67 2.49
CA ASN A 60 11.13 0.64 3.34
C ASN A 60 10.17 0.13 4.43
N GLN A 61 10.56 -0.99 5.04
CA GLN A 61 9.81 -1.65 6.12
C GLN A 61 9.69 -0.78 7.38
N ARG A 62 10.70 0.05 7.70
CA ARG A 62 10.66 0.96 8.85
C ARG A 62 9.56 2.00 8.69
N TYR A 63 9.47 2.60 7.51
CA TYR A 63 8.40 3.55 7.19
C TYR A 63 7.04 2.86 7.25
N HIS A 64 6.88 1.69 6.62
CA HIS A 64 5.65 0.89 6.72
C HIS A 64 5.22 0.65 8.17
N ALA A 65 6.14 0.20 9.04
CA ALA A 65 5.84 -0.04 10.46
C ALA A 65 5.42 1.22 11.22
N HIS A 66 6.03 2.37 10.89
CA HIS A 66 5.70 3.67 11.48
C HIS A 66 4.28 4.13 11.10
N ILE A 67 3.93 4.06 9.80
CA ILE A 67 2.56 4.37 9.35
C ILE A 67 1.56 3.45 10.05
N GLU A 68 1.80 2.13 10.02
CA GLU A 68 0.96 1.13 10.65
C GLU A 68 0.73 1.39 12.14
N TYR A 69 1.75 1.85 12.86
CA TYR A 69 1.62 2.26 14.26
C TYR A 69 0.64 3.41 14.41
N HIS A 70 0.80 4.48 13.63
CA HIS A 70 -0.07 5.64 13.69
C HIS A 70 -1.52 5.32 13.29
N LEU A 71 -1.73 4.53 12.24
CA LEU A 71 -3.06 4.08 11.82
C LEU A 71 -3.76 3.27 12.94
N ARG A 72 -3.00 2.43 13.67
CA ARG A 72 -3.53 1.69 14.83
C ARG A 72 -3.89 2.62 15.99
N CYS A 73 -3.06 3.61 16.30
CA CYS A 73 -3.35 4.60 17.34
C CYS A 73 -4.60 5.42 16.99
N GLN A 74 -4.72 5.87 15.74
CA GLN A 74 -5.90 6.61 15.26
C GLN A 74 -7.17 5.77 15.36
N ARG A 75 -7.15 4.49 14.97
CA ARG A 75 -8.27 3.56 15.15
C ARG A 75 -8.68 3.35 16.62
N ARG A 76 -7.79 3.66 17.57
CA ARG A 76 -8.06 3.64 19.03
C ARG A 76 -8.49 5.00 19.58
N GLY A 77 -8.70 6.01 18.73
CA GLY A 77 -9.04 7.38 19.16
C GLY A 77 -7.85 8.20 19.66
N MET A 78 -6.62 7.76 19.40
CA MET A 78 -5.39 8.46 19.78
C MET A 78 -4.69 8.97 18.52
N PRO A 79 -5.12 10.11 17.93
CA PRO A 79 -4.42 10.69 16.80
C PRO A 79 -3.00 11.10 17.24
N PHE A 80 -2.05 11.00 16.32
CA PHE A 80 -0.72 11.58 16.55
C PHE A 80 -0.79 13.09 16.31
N LEU A 81 0.27 13.81 16.69
CA LEU A 81 0.27 15.27 16.76
C LEU A 81 -0.05 15.99 15.44
N PHE A 82 0.20 15.34 14.28
CA PHE A 82 0.06 15.96 12.95
C PHE A 82 -0.58 15.02 11.92
N PRO A 83 -1.87 14.64 12.08
CA PRO A 83 -2.57 13.66 11.23
C PRO A 83 -2.40 13.86 9.73
N GLU A 84 -2.24 15.11 9.31
CA GLU A 84 -2.10 15.58 7.93
C GLU A 84 -0.82 15.06 7.27
N LEU A 85 0.23 14.74 8.04
CA LEU A 85 1.47 14.17 7.50
C LEU A 85 1.28 12.74 6.96
N LEU A 86 0.18 12.07 7.33
CA LEU A 86 -0.20 10.76 6.79
C LEU A 86 -1.23 10.86 5.66
N SER A 87 -1.63 12.06 5.24
CA SER A 87 -2.62 12.28 4.19
C SER A 87 -2.31 11.49 2.92
N GLY A 88 -1.05 11.45 2.46
CA GLY A 88 -0.66 10.67 1.28
C GLY A 88 -0.85 9.16 1.43
N VAL A 89 -0.83 8.63 2.66
CA VAL A 89 -1.08 7.20 2.94
C VAL A 89 -2.57 6.92 3.17
N LEU A 90 -3.34 7.90 3.63
CA LEU A 90 -4.76 7.77 3.92
C LEU A 90 -5.68 8.10 2.72
N GLN A 91 -5.28 9.06 1.88
CA GLN A 91 -6.11 9.58 0.80
C GLN A 91 -5.83 8.85 -0.51
N GLU A 92 -6.90 8.50 -1.23
CA GLU A 92 -6.84 8.35 -2.67
C GLU A 92 -6.49 9.72 -3.24
N GLN A 93 -5.40 9.85 -3.98
CA GLN A 93 -5.20 11.01 -4.84
C GLN A 93 -5.49 10.57 -6.27
N PRO A 94 -6.77 10.47 -6.69
CA PRO A 94 -7.08 10.61 -8.09
C PRO A 94 -6.93 12.10 -8.40
N GLY A 95 -5.79 12.45 -8.98
CA GLY A 95 -5.69 13.72 -9.66
C GLY A 95 -4.28 14.29 -9.70
N THR A 96 -3.94 14.82 -10.87
CA THR A 96 -2.82 15.75 -11.00
C THR A 96 -3.16 17.04 -10.26
N LEU A 97 -2.13 17.81 -9.85
CA LEU A 97 -2.24 19.08 -9.10
C LEU A 97 -3.16 20.14 -9.76
N PHE A 98 -3.64 19.88 -10.98
CA PHE A 98 -4.46 20.75 -11.80
C PHE A 98 -5.92 20.28 -11.97
N GLU A 99 -6.32 19.13 -11.41
CA GLU A 99 -7.68 18.60 -11.60
C GLU A 99 -8.79 19.37 -10.85
N HIS A 100 -8.45 20.35 -10.02
CA HIS A 100 -9.42 21.13 -9.22
C HIS A 100 -9.51 22.61 -9.65
N LEU A 101 -8.94 22.96 -10.82
CA LEU A 101 -8.90 24.33 -11.34
C LEU A 101 -9.93 24.64 -12.45
N TYR A 102 -10.96 23.82 -12.62
CA TYR A 102 -12.06 24.13 -13.54
C TYR A 102 -13.43 23.85 -12.91
#